data_AF-A0A2B4S230-F1
#
_entry.id   AF-A0A2B4S230-F1
#
_cell.length_a   1.000
_cell.length_b   1.000
_cell.length_c   1.000
_cell.angle_alpha   90.00
_cell.angle_beta   90.00
_cell.angle_gamma   90.00
#
_symmetry.space_group_name_H-M   'P 1'
#
loop_
_entity.id
_entity.type
_entity.pdbx_description
1 polymer ?
#
loop_
_entity_poly.entity_id
_entity_poly.type
_entity_poly.pdbx_seq_one_letter_code
_entity_poly.pdbx_strand_id
1 'polypeptide(L)'
;METIRSSVKHLDIDYFLGHCCFVVTQAKNEAMHAVSIQEVTSLADSYDSPLICADIEKEEDRKFLSRQLLHLLQVSCGFSADVTTLLLDTTRKSFVFEDELNDTME
;
A
#
# COMPACT_ATOMS: atom_id res chain seq x y z
N MET A 1 -7.88 -0.90 -13.71
CA MET A 1 -8.25 -0.05 -12.55
C MET A 1 -9.69 -0.20 -12.05
N GLU A 2 -10.68 -0.36 -12.94
CA GLU A 2 -12.11 -0.31 -12.58
C GLU A 2 -12.52 -1.34 -11.51
N THR A 3 -12.03 -2.58 -11.60
CA THR A 3 -12.29 -3.63 -10.60
C THR A 3 -11.85 -3.22 -9.20
N ILE A 4 -10.66 -2.63 -9.06
CA ILE A 4 -10.13 -2.20 -7.76
C ILE A 4 -11.02 -1.10 -7.18
N ARG A 5 -11.32 -0.06 -7.99
CA ARG A 5 -12.19 1.04 -7.56
C ARG A 5 -13.61 0.57 -7.22
N SER A 6 -14.12 -0.45 -7.91
CA SER A 6 -15.42 -1.04 -7.58
C SER A 6 -15.37 -1.79 -6.25
N SER A 7 -14.37 -2.64 -6.03
CA SER A 7 -14.23 -3.41 -4.79
C SER A 7 -14.07 -2.51 -3.56
N VAL A 8 -13.22 -1.47 -3.64
CA VAL A 8 -12.92 -0.59 -2.51
C VAL A 8 -14.15 0.20 -2.03
N LYS A 9 -15.10 0.52 -2.93
CA LYS A 9 -16.36 1.20 -2.57
C LYS A 9 -17.28 0.39 -1.65
N HIS A 10 -17.05 -0.91 -1.52
CA HIS A 10 -17.84 -1.78 -0.65
C HIS A 10 -17.22 -1.96 0.74
N LEU A 11 -16.04 -1.36 0.99
CA LEU A 11 -15.40 -1.37 2.30
C LEU A 11 -15.98 -0.28 3.19
N ASP A 12 -16.16 -0.58 4.47
CA ASP A 12 -16.48 0.43 5.47
C ASP A 12 -15.30 1.41 5.63
N ILE A 13 -15.59 2.68 5.88
CA ILE A 13 -14.58 3.73 6.01
C ILE A 13 -13.60 3.40 7.14
N ASP A 14 -14.08 2.74 8.20
CA ASP A 14 -13.25 2.37 9.35
C ASP A 14 -12.12 1.39 8.97
N TYR A 15 -12.24 0.63 7.87
CA TYR A 15 -11.14 -0.23 7.40
C TYR A 15 -9.92 0.58 6.96
N PHE A 16 -10.11 1.81 6.47
CA PHE A 16 -9.01 2.65 6.04
C PHE A 16 -8.23 3.26 7.22
N LEU A 17 -8.72 3.13 8.45
CA LEU A 17 -8.02 3.56 9.68
C LEU A 17 -6.96 2.53 10.12
N GLY A 18 -6.12 2.11 9.18
CA GLY A 18 -4.99 1.20 9.41
C GLY A 18 -5.31 -0.30 9.37
N HIS A 19 -6.49 -0.70 8.89
CA HIS A 19 -6.86 -2.12 8.65
C HIS A 19 -6.82 -2.53 7.18
N CYS A 20 -6.59 -1.57 6.28
CA CYS A 20 -6.44 -1.79 4.84
C CYS A 20 -4.99 -1.54 4.42
N CYS A 21 -4.54 -2.22 3.37
CA CYS A 21 -3.31 -1.86 2.67
C CYS A 21 -3.41 -2.29 1.21
N PHE A 22 -2.67 -1.60 0.35
CA PHE A 22 -2.52 -1.92 -1.06
C PHE A 22 -1.21 -2.67 -1.26
N VAL A 23 -1.23 -3.73 -2.07
CA VAL A 23 -0.03 -4.49 -2.42
C VAL A 23 0.18 -4.43 -3.92
N VAL A 24 1.34 -3.95 -4.35
CA VAL A 24 1.76 -3.93 -5.74
C VAL A 24 2.78 -5.03 -5.96
N THR A 25 2.40 -6.01 -6.75
CA THR A 25 3.30 -7.09 -7.19
C THR A 25 4.02 -6.70 -8.47
N GLN A 26 5.25 -7.19 -8.65
CA GLN A 26 6.05 -6.94 -9.85
C GLN A 26 6.30 -5.45 -10.16
N ALA A 27 6.37 -4.60 -9.12
CA ALA A 27 6.54 -3.15 -9.28
C ALA A 27 7.76 -2.75 -10.14
N LYS A 28 8.80 -3.60 -10.19
CA LYS A 28 10.03 -3.36 -10.96
C LYS A 28 9.93 -3.76 -12.44
N ASN A 29 8.83 -4.39 -12.86
CA ASN A 29 8.63 -4.88 -14.22
C ASN A 29 7.38 -4.24 -14.85
N GLU A 30 7.56 -3.04 -15.42
CA GLU A 30 6.49 -2.27 -16.06
C GLU A 30 5.74 -3.04 -17.15
N ALA A 31 6.43 -3.94 -17.86
CA ALA A 31 5.83 -4.76 -18.91
C ALA A 31 4.75 -5.74 -18.39
N MET A 32 4.76 -6.03 -17.09
CA MET A 32 3.80 -6.92 -16.45
C MET A 32 2.70 -6.17 -15.68
N HIS A 33 2.70 -4.84 -15.71
CA HIS A 33 1.72 -4.05 -14.99
C HIS A 33 0.37 -4.10 -15.68
N ALA A 34 -0.61 -4.71 -15.01
CA ALA A 34 -2.01 -4.62 -15.42
C ALA A 34 -2.61 -3.22 -15.16
N VAL A 35 -1.96 -2.42 -14.31
CA VAL A 35 -2.38 -1.08 -13.87
C VAL A 35 -1.13 -0.23 -13.60
N SER A 36 -1.17 1.05 -13.96
CA SER A 36 -0.09 2.00 -13.65
C SER A 36 0.15 2.10 -12.14
N ILE A 37 1.41 2.02 -11.71
CA ILE A 37 1.78 2.18 -10.30
C ILE A 37 1.32 3.54 -9.78
N GLN A 38 1.46 4.61 -10.56
CA GLN A 38 1.03 5.97 -10.16
C GLN A 38 -0.47 6.01 -9.83
N GLU A 39 -1.30 5.32 -10.62
CA GLU A 39 -2.74 5.25 -10.35
C GLU A 39 -3.03 4.49 -9.05
N VAL A 40 -2.27 3.42 -8.76
CA VAL A 40 -2.43 2.65 -7.51
C VAL A 40 -1.96 3.46 -6.31
N THR A 41 -0.85 4.19 -6.44
CA THR A 41 -0.35 5.07 -5.38
C THR A 41 -1.32 6.19 -5.08
N SER A 42 -1.82 6.90 -6.11
CA SER A 42 -2.85 7.92 -5.94
C SER A 42 -4.12 7.35 -5.29
N LEU A 43 -4.49 6.11 -5.62
CA LEU A 43 -5.61 5.43 -4.98
C LEU A 43 -5.32 5.15 -3.51
N ALA A 44 -4.16 4.60 -3.18
CA ALA A 44 -3.77 4.31 -1.80
C ALA A 44 -3.72 5.58 -0.94
N ASP A 45 -3.20 6.67 -1.48
CA ASP A 45 -3.18 7.97 -0.81
C ASP A 45 -4.60 8.53 -0.60
N SER A 46 -5.50 8.38 -1.58
CA SER A 46 -6.89 8.83 -1.45
C SER A 46 -7.70 8.10 -0.37
N TYR A 47 -7.26 6.90 0.00
CA TYR A 47 -7.85 6.08 1.06
C TYR A 47 -6.98 6.04 2.31
N ASP A 48 -6.00 6.93 2.42
CA ASP A 48 -5.12 7.00 3.58
C ASP A 48 -4.57 5.61 3.97
N SER A 49 -4.15 4.81 2.99
CA SER A 49 -3.81 3.40 3.21
C SER A 49 -2.36 3.10 2.82
N PRO A 50 -1.64 2.27 3.60
CA PRO A 50 -0.28 1.84 3.24
C PRO A 50 -0.21 1.17 1.87
N LEU A 51 0.83 1.50 1.11
CA LEU A 51 1.20 0.81 -0.13
C LEU A 51 2.45 -0.05 0.11
N ILE A 52 2.42 -1.31 -0.31
CA ILE A 52 3.55 -2.24 -0.17
C ILE A 52 3.93 -2.76 -1.55
N CYS A 53 5.16 -2.51 -1.97
CA CYS A 53 5.71 -3.04 -3.21
C CYS A 53 6.57 -4.27 -2.91
N ALA A 54 6.22 -5.43 -3.47
CA ALA A 54 7.01 -6.66 -3.31
C ALA A 54 6.80 -7.61 -4.48
N ASP A 55 7.87 -8.24 -4.95
CA ASP A 55 7.78 -9.25 -6.00
C ASP A 55 7.58 -10.66 -5.42
N ILE A 56 6.41 -11.27 -5.66
CA ILE A 56 6.08 -12.59 -5.10
C ILE A 56 6.91 -13.74 -5.69
N GLU A 57 7.54 -13.52 -6.85
CA GLU A 57 8.38 -14.51 -7.52
C GLU A 57 9.71 -14.69 -6.78
N LYS A 58 10.20 -13.64 -6.10
CA LYS A 58 11.43 -13.66 -5.32
C LYS A 58 11.16 -14.10 -3.88
N GLU A 59 11.90 -15.09 -3.40
CA GLU A 59 11.70 -15.63 -2.06
C GLU A 59 11.95 -14.58 -0.96
N GLU A 60 12.93 -13.71 -1.14
CA GLU A 60 13.26 -12.62 -0.21
C GLU A 60 12.11 -11.61 -0.08
N ASP A 61 11.54 -11.19 -1.21
CA ASP A 61 10.43 -10.24 -1.26
C ASP A 61 9.15 -10.88 -0.71
N ARG A 62 8.93 -12.18 -0.92
CA ARG A 62 7.82 -12.93 -0.30
C ARG A 62 7.97 -13.02 1.23
N LYS A 63 9.20 -13.24 1.73
CA LYS A 63 9.49 -13.23 3.17
C LYS A 63 9.30 -11.83 3.76
N PHE A 64 9.72 -10.79 3.05
CA PHE A 64 9.48 -9.41 3.44
C PHE A 64 7.99 -9.07 3.50
N LEU A 65 7.24 -9.35 2.43
CA LEU A 65 5.81 -9.09 2.33
C LEU A 65 5.02 -9.82 3.42
N SER A 66 5.30 -11.11 3.62
CA SER A 66 4.62 -11.89 4.66
C SER A 66 4.87 -11.37 6.07
N ARG A 67 6.09 -10.89 6.38
CA ARG A 67 6.39 -10.25 7.66
C ARG A 67 5.64 -8.93 7.84
N GLN A 68 5.61 -8.08 6.81
CA GLN A 68 4.89 -6.81 6.85
C GLN A 68 3.38 -7.01 7.04
N LEU A 69 2.79 -7.93 6.28
CA LEU A 69 1.37 -8.27 6.40
C LEU A 69 1.04 -8.88 7.76
N LEU A 70 1.88 -9.77 8.27
CA LEU A 70 1.69 -10.36 9.59
C LEU A 70 1.76 -9.29 10.69
N HIS A 71 2.67 -8.33 10.57
CA HIS A 71 2.77 -7.21 11.51
C HIS A 71 1.52 -6.32 11.49
N LEU A 72 1.05 -5.94 10.30
CA LEU A 72 -0.20 -5.17 10.13
C LEU A 72 -1.40 -5.91 10.72
N LEU A 73 -1.48 -7.23 10.48
CA LEU A 73 -2.54 -8.07 11.01
C LEU A 73 -2.49 -8.17 12.54
N GLN A 74 -1.30 -8.36 13.12
CA GLN A 74 -1.12 -8.40 14.57
C GLN A 74 -1.58 -7.10 15.23
N VAL A 75 -1.21 -5.96 14.66
CA VAL A 75 -1.63 -4.64 15.17
C VAL A 75 -3.14 -4.44 14.96
N SER A 76 -3.68 -4.80 13.80
CA SER A 76 -5.12 -4.72 13.50
C SER A 76 -5.98 -5.54 14.44
N CYS A 77 -5.49 -6.69 14.90
CA CYS A 77 -6.18 -7.55 15.85
C CYS A 77 -5.91 -7.19 17.33
N GLY A 78 -5.14 -6.13 17.61
CA GLY A 78 -4.81 -5.71 18.97
C GLY A 78 -3.83 -6.63 19.70
N PHE A 79 -3.04 -7.45 18.98
CA PHE A 79 -2.00 -8.30 19.57
C PHE A 79 -0.69 -7.55 19.89
N SER A 80 -0.60 -6.26 19.54
CA SER A 80 0.51 -5.39 19.92
C SER A 80 0.07 -4.47 21.06
N ALA A 81 0.77 -4.54 22.20
CA ALA A 81 0.42 -3.75 23.38
C ALA A 81 0.75 -2.25 23.23
N ASP A 82 1.73 -1.93 22.38
CA ASP A 82 2.32 -0.57 22.28
C ASP A 82 2.01 0.13 20.95
N VAL A 83 1.44 -0.57 19.97
CA VAL A 83 1.21 -0.07 18.61
C VAL A 83 -0.25 -0.22 18.24
N THR A 84 -0.88 0.88 17.86
CA THR A 84 -2.25 0.92 17.33
C THR A 84 -2.25 1.05 15.82
N THR A 85 -3.37 0.70 15.17
CA THR A 85 -3.54 0.87 13.73
C THR A 85 -3.45 2.32 13.28
N LEU A 86 -3.98 3.24 14.09
CA LEU A 86 -3.84 4.68 13.85
C LEU A 86 -2.39 5.17 13.93
N LEU A 87 -1.56 4.59 14.82
CA LEU A 87 -0.15 4.92 14.88
C LEU A 87 0.61 4.43 13.64
N LEU A 88 0.29 3.21 13.16
CA LEU A 88 0.83 2.71 11.89
C LEU A 88 0.41 3.59 10.72
N ASP A 89 -0.84 4.03 10.70
CA ASP A 89 -1.36 4.90 9.65
C ASP A 89 -0.63 6.25 9.62
N THR A 90 -0.47 6.88 10.79
CA THR A 90 0.23 8.18 10.91
C THR A 90 1.72 8.10 10.55
N THR A 91 2.35 6.94 10.75
CA THR A 91 3.78 6.71 10.49
C THR A 91 4.05 6.09 9.12
N ARG A 92 3.00 5.90 8.30
CA ARG A 92 3.14 5.31 6.97
C ARG A 92 4.03 6.18 6.09
N LYS A 93 4.88 5.53 5.29
CA LYS A 93 5.64 6.24 4.25
C LYS A 93 4.70 6.47 3.08
N SER A 94 4.49 7.74 2.73
CA SER A 94 3.88 8.09 1.45
C SER A 94 4.89 7.79 0.34
N PHE A 95 4.45 7.10 -0.71
CA PHE A 95 5.27 6.87 -1.89
C PHE A 95 5.15 8.11 -2.79
N VAL A 96 6.09 9.04 -2.68
CA VAL A 96 6.20 10.17 -3.62
C VAL A 96 7.10 9.72 -4.78
N PHE A 97 6.58 9.71 -6.01
CA PHE A 97 7.43 9.54 -7.19
C PHE A 97 8.17 10.86 -7.42
N GLU A 98 9.50 10.85 -7.45
CA GLU A 98 10.33 12.05 -7.64
C GLU A 98 10.28 12.61 -9.08
N ASP A 99 9.49 12.03 -9.99
CA ASP A 99 9.38 12.52 -11.38
C ASP A 99 8.57 13.82 -11.52
N GLU A 100 7.83 14.26 -10.49
CA GLU A 100 7.07 15.54 -10.54
C GLU A 100 7.88 16.78 -10.10
N LEU A 101 9.16 16.63 -9.74
CA LEU A 101 10.01 17.77 -9.33
C LEU A 101 10.84 18.40 -10.46
N ASN A 102 10.86 17.80 -11.65
CA ASN A 102 11.61 18.33 -12.79
C ASN A 102 10.77 19.11 -13.82
N ASP A 103 9.44 19.16 -13.70
CA ASP A 103 8.56 19.86 -14.65
C ASP A 103 8.21 21.31 -14.24
N THR A 104 8.86 21.88 -13.21
CA THR A 104 8.69 23.30 -12.83
C THR A 104 9.90 24.18 -13.14
N MET A 105 10.84 23.72 -13.96
CA MET A 105 11.98 24.52 -14.41
C MET A 105 12.26 24.35 -15.91
N GLU A 106 11.29 24.71 -16.75
CA GLU A 106 11.54 25.22 -18.12
C GLU A 106 10.73 26.51 -18.37
#